data_AF-A0A1Z9F9I5-F1
#
_entry.id   AF-A0A1Z9F9I5-F1
#
_cell.length_a   1.000
_cell.length_b   1.000
_cell.length_c   1.000
_cell.angle_alpha   90.00
_cell.angle_beta   90.00
_cell.angle_gamma   90.00
#
_symmetry.space_group_name_H-M   'P 1'
#
loop_
_entity.id
_entity.type
_entity.pdbx_description
1 polymer ?
#
loop_
_entity_poly.entity_id
_entity_poly.type
_entity_poly.pdbx_seq_one_letter_code
_entity_poly.pdbx_strand_id
1 'polypeptide(L)'
;MVTVLVVQSHPSEKSFNEAILTRVISHLDTARTDTTLIRLGKEKTILDTNIKKPDSIIFIYPTWWGGYPASFLEWVNLVLTTQNDLFVNVKSILSITTHGSSKLVNLVQGEWGRAYTKRKIATVCHTDVKLKWVSLYKIDRRADSELEEFLQAIGTELDRAIKN
;
A
#
# COMPACT_ATOMS: atom_id res chain seq x y z
N MET A 1 3.59 8.50 -19.32
CA MET A 1 4.30 8.17 -18.07
C MET A 1 3.23 7.80 -17.06
N VAL A 2 3.32 6.62 -16.46
CA VAL A 2 2.30 6.15 -15.49
C VAL A 2 2.43 6.96 -14.21
N THR A 3 1.33 7.54 -13.74
CA THR A 3 1.32 8.24 -12.45
C THR A 3 1.04 7.25 -11.33
N VAL A 4 1.93 7.19 -10.34
CA VAL A 4 1.88 6.23 -9.24
C VAL A 4 1.80 6.99 -7.92
N LEU A 5 0.78 6.70 -7.12
CA LEU A 5 0.69 7.19 -5.74
C LEU A 5 1.15 6.09 -4.78
N VAL A 6 2.22 6.35 -4.04
CA VAL A 6 2.72 5.49 -2.97
C VAL A 6 2.26 6.08 -1.64
N VAL A 7 1.55 5.29 -0.83
CA VAL A 7 1.14 5.69 0.52
C VAL A 7 1.74 4.71 1.50
N GLN A 8 2.65 5.21 2.34
CA GLN A 8 3.30 4.42 3.39
C GLN A 8 2.83 4.88 4.76
N SER A 9 2.49 3.93 5.63
CA SER A 9 2.07 4.21 6.99
C SER A 9 2.89 3.43 8.00
N HIS A 10 3.93 4.04 8.55
CA HIS A 10 4.72 3.48 9.65
C HIS A 10 5.42 4.59 10.43
N PRO A 11 5.41 4.56 11.79
CA PRO A 11 6.03 5.63 12.58
C PRO A 11 7.56 5.60 12.59
N SER A 12 8.17 4.41 12.46
CA SER A 12 9.63 4.23 12.52
C SER A 12 10.28 4.08 11.13
N GLU A 13 11.37 4.83 10.92
CA GLU A 13 12.28 4.73 9.76
C GLU A 13 13.21 3.50 9.84
N LYS A 14 13.37 2.91 11.02
CA LYS A 14 14.16 1.70 11.22
C LYS A 14 13.22 0.49 11.26
N SER A 15 12.40 0.33 10.23
CA SER A 15 11.41 -0.74 10.15
C SER A 15 11.50 -1.49 8.84
N PHE A 16 11.01 -2.73 8.81
CA PHE A 16 10.92 -3.47 7.56
C PHE A 16 9.94 -2.83 6.56
N ASN A 17 8.93 -2.09 7.04
CA ASN A 17 8.07 -1.29 6.16
C ASN A 17 8.84 -0.14 5.49
N GLU A 18 9.90 0.38 6.12
CA GLU A 18 10.82 1.31 5.47
C GLU A 18 11.62 0.62 4.37
N ALA A 19 12.15 -0.59 4.62
CA ALA A 19 12.88 -1.36 3.62
C ALA A 19 12.01 -1.67 2.38
N ILE A 20 10.74 -2.02 2.61
CA ILE A 20 9.75 -2.18 1.53
C ILE A 20 9.58 -0.88 0.76
N LEU A 21 9.43 0.26 1.45
CA LEU A 21 9.31 1.56 0.79
C LEU A 21 10.53 1.89 -0.06
N THR A 22 11.75 1.73 0.48
CA THR A 22 12.99 1.94 -0.27
C THR A 22 13.05 1.09 -1.53
N ARG A 23 12.67 -0.19 -1.42
CA ARG A 23 12.62 -1.10 -2.58
C ARG A 23 11.61 -0.65 -3.63
N VAL A 24 10.41 -0.24 -3.19
CA VAL A 24 9.35 0.26 -4.08
C VAL A 24 9.81 1.52 -4.81
N ILE A 25 10.31 2.53 -4.11
CA ILE A 25 10.75 3.80 -4.71
C ILE A 25 11.88 3.56 -5.70
N SER A 26 12.91 2.78 -5.33
CA SER A 26 14.02 2.44 -6.22
C SER A 26 13.56 1.76 -7.52
N HIS A 27 12.56 0.86 -7.43
CA HIS A 27 11.99 0.19 -8.59
C HIS A 27 11.21 1.16 -9.50
N LEU A 28 10.40 2.03 -8.90
CA LEU A 28 9.61 3.05 -9.61
C LEU A 28 10.49 4.10 -10.31
N ASP A 29 11.58 4.53 -9.65
CA ASP A 29 12.57 5.43 -10.23
C ASP A 29 13.24 4.80 -11.46
N THR A 30 13.60 3.52 -11.36
CA THR A 30 14.16 2.75 -12.49
C THR A 30 13.16 2.62 -13.63
N ALA A 31 11.88 2.43 -13.32
CA ALA A 31 10.79 2.36 -14.29
C ALA A 31 10.37 3.73 -14.85
N ARG A 32 10.96 4.85 -14.36
CA ARG A 32 10.67 6.23 -14.77
C ARG A 32 9.18 6.58 -14.65
N THR A 33 8.54 6.17 -13.56
CA THR A 33 7.16 6.55 -13.27
C THR A 33 7.08 7.96 -12.68
N ASP A 34 5.92 8.59 -12.81
CA ASP A 34 5.62 9.86 -12.15
C ASP A 34 5.07 9.56 -10.75
N THR A 35 5.96 9.54 -9.76
CA THR A 35 5.68 9.01 -8.42
C THR A 35 5.40 10.13 -7.42
N THR A 36 4.26 10.05 -6.74
CA THR A 36 3.94 10.86 -5.54
C THR A 36 4.03 9.96 -4.31
N LEU A 37 4.74 10.40 -3.25
CA LEU A 37 4.87 9.67 -1.99
C LEU A 37 4.16 10.41 -0.86
N ILE A 38 3.27 9.70 -0.15
CA ILE A 38 2.64 10.16 1.09
C ILE A 38 3.12 9.28 2.24
N ARG A 39 3.59 9.91 3.32
CA ARG A 39 4.05 9.23 4.53
C ARG A 39 3.13 9.56 5.70
N LEU A 40 2.56 8.54 6.33
CA LEU A 40 1.57 8.64 7.39
C LEU A 40 2.14 8.10 8.72
N GLY A 41 1.71 8.69 9.84
CA GLY A 41 2.05 8.22 11.19
C GLY A 41 3.35 8.79 11.79
N LYS A 42 4.00 9.76 11.14
CA LYS A 42 5.12 10.53 11.70
C LYS A 42 4.68 11.86 12.33
N GLU A 43 3.77 12.55 11.65
CA GLU A 43 3.24 13.86 12.03
C GLU A 43 1.72 13.90 11.78
N LYS A 44 1.06 15.01 12.16
CA LYS A 44 -0.36 15.20 11.88
C LYS A 44 -0.57 15.20 10.36
N THR A 45 -1.44 14.31 9.88
CA THR A 45 -1.73 14.18 8.46
C THR A 45 -2.39 15.47 7.96
N ILE A 46 -1.71 16.18 7.07
CA ILE A 46 -2.30 17.26 6.28
C ILE A 46 -2.63 16.67 4.92
N LEU A 47 -3.90 16.75 4.54
CA LEU A 47 -4.35 16.29 3.24
C LEU A 47 -3.87 17.28 2.17
N ASP A 48 -2.94 16.86 1.33
CA ASP A 48 -2.53 17.64 0.16
C ASP A 48 -3.67 17.63 -0.88
N THR A 49 -4.08 18.81 -1.33
CA THR A 49 -5.14 18.99 -2.34
C THR A 49 -4.59 19.00 -3.76
N ASN A 50 -3.27 19.06 -3.95
CA ASN A 50 -2.62 19.14 -5.26
C ASN A 50 -2.04 17.79 -5.72
N ILE A 51 -2.56 16.68 -5.19
CA ILE A 51 -2.14 15.33 -5.61
C ILE A 51 -2.64 15.07 -7.03
N LYS A 52 -1.71 14.77 -7.94
CA LYS A 52 -2.05 14.34 -9.31
C LYS A 52 -2.80 13.00 -9.26
N LYS A 53 -3.90 12.90 -10.01
CA LYS A 53 -4.71 11.67 -10.08
C LYS A 53 -3.87 10.49 -10.58
N PRO A 54 -3.66 9.45 -9.77
CA PRO A 54 -2.82 8.32 -10.15
C PRO A 54 -3.54 7.31 -11.04
N ASP A 55 -2.77 6.61 -11.87
CA ASP A 55 -3.21 5.42 -12.59
C ASP A 55 -3.07 4.16 -11.71
N SER A 56 -2.10 4.18 -10.79
CA SER A 56 -1.78 3.06 -9.89
C SER A 56 -1.56 3.54 -8.46
N ILE A 57 -2.01 2.75 -7.48
CA ILE A 57 -1.76 3.02 -6.07
C ILE A 57 -0.98 1.88 -5.44
N ILE A 58 0.04 2.21 -4.66
CA ILE A 58 0.80 1.27 -3.84
C ILE A 58 0.62 1.63 -2.37
N PHE A 59 0.03 0.73 -1.60
CA PHE A 59 -0.12 0.87 -0.16
C PHE A 59 0.93 0.04 0.57
N ILE A 60 1.64 0.65 1.52
CA ILE A 60 2.67 0.01 2.33
C ILE A 60 2.35 0.24 3.81
N TYR A 61 2.01 -0.81 4.55
CA TYR A 61 1.62 -0.67 5.95
C TYR A 61 1.81 -1.97 6.74
N PRO A 62 2.13 -1.91 8.04
CA PRO A 62 1.99 -3.05 8.91
C PRO A 62 0.50 -3.33 9.15
N THR A 63 0.11 -4.60 9.25
CA THR A 63 -1.25 -4.95 9.66
C THR A 63 -1.36 -4.85 11.18
N TRP A 64 -2.20 -3.93 11.65
CA TRP A 64 -2.53 -3.76 13.07
C TRP A 64 -4.00 -4.05 13.29
N TRP A 65 -4.31 -4.86 14.31
CA TRP A 65 -5.69 -5.30 14.62
C TRP A 65 -6.45 -5.87 13.41
N GLY A 66 -5.76 -6.62 12.54
CA GLY A 66 -6.34 -7.22 11.34
C GLY A 66 -6.55 -6.26 10.15
N GLY A 67 -6.08 -5.02 10.27
CA GLY A 67 -6.33 -3.95 9.33
C GLY A 67 -5.23 -2.93 9.16
N TYR A 68 -5.65 -1.78 8.65
CA TYR A 68 -4.82 -0.59 8.50
C TYR A 68 -4.42 0.01 9.86
N PRO A 69 -3.22 0.59 9.96
CA PRO A 69 -2.91 1.54 11.02
C PRO A 69 -3.91 2.69 11.07
N ALA A 70 -4.14 3.27 12.24
CA ALA A 70 -5.11 4.34 12.44
C ALA A 70 -4.85 5.55 11.52
N SER A 71 -3.59 5.97 11.37
CA SER A 71 -3.18 7.07 10.48
C SER A 71 -3.52 6.79 9.01
N PHE A 72 -3.42 5.53 8.58
CA PHE A 72 -3.78 5.15 7.21
C PHE A 72 -5.29 5.15 7.00
N LEU A 73 -6.05 4.60 7.96
CA LEU A 73 -7.50 4.62 7.90
C LEU A 73 -8.06 6.05 7.92
N GLU A 74 -7.50 6.93 8.76
CA GLU A 74 -7.85 8.36 8.80
C GLU A 74 -7.65 9.02 7.43
N TRP A 75 -6.45 8.87 6.84
CA TRP A 75 -6.14 9.44 5.53
C TRP A 75 -7.08 8.92 4.43
N VAL A 76 -7.33 7.60 4.38
CA VAL A 76 -8.27 7.02 3.40
C VAL A 76 -9.66 7.60 3.57
N ASN A 77 -10.15 7.73 4.80
CA ASN A 77 -11.48 8.29 5.05
C ASN A 77 -11.57 9.76 4.64
N LEU A 78 -10.51 10.54 4.88
CA LEU A 78 -10.43 11.93 4.41
C LEU A 78 -10.49 11.98 2.88
N VAL A 79 -9.65 11.21 2.18
CA VAL A 79 -9.68 11.16 0.71
C VAL A 79 -11.07 10.75 0.19
N LEU A 80 -11.67 9.69 0.73
CA LEU A 80 -12.98 9.22 0.27
C LEU A 80 -14.12 10.21 0.52
N THR A 81 -13.98 11.12 1.49
CA THR A 81 -15.02 12.09 1.85
C THR A 81 -14.80 13.47 1.21
N THR A 82 -13.56 13.89 1.01
CA THR A 82 -13.23 15.25 0.53
C THR A 82 -12.59 15.30 -0.85
N GLN A 83 -12.01 14.20 -1.34
CA GLN A 83 -11.31 14.10 -2.64
C GLN A 83 -11.64 12.77 -3.34
N ASN A 84 -12.93 12.43 -3.39
CA ASN A 84 -13.37 11.12 -3.89
C ASN A 84 -13.00 10.87 -5.37
N ASP A 85 -12.75 11.93 -6.14
CA ASP A 85 -12.33 11.89 -7.53
C ASP A 85 -10.82 11.67 -7.71
N LEU A 86 -10.03 11.69 -6.62
CA LEU A 86 -8.59 11.40 -6.66
C LEU A 86 -8.34 10.01 -7.24
N PHE A 87 -9.19 9.04 -6.91
CA PHE A 87 -8.99 7.63 -7.29
C PHE A 87 -9.67 7.22 -8.60
N VAL A 88 -10.38 8.11 -9.28
CA VAL A 88 -11.22 7.78 -10.44
C VAL A 88 -10.46 7.10 -11.60
N ASN A 89 -9.18 7.45 -11.78
CA ASN A 89 -8.33 6.91 -12.85
C ASN A 89 -7.60 5.62 -12.45
N VAL A 90 -7.70 5.19 -11.19
CA VAL A 90 -6.89 4.10 -10.65
C VAL A 90 -7.34 2.78 -11.25
N LYS A 91 -6.43 2.15 -12.00
CA LYS A 91 -6.62 0.84 -12.64
C LYS A 91 -5.93 -0.29 -11.88
N SER A 92 -5.04 0.02 -10.94
CA SER A 92 -4.38 -0.97 -10.11
C SER A 92 -4.16 -0.48 -8.68
N ILE A 93 -4.40 -1.38 -7.72
CA ILE A 93 -4.03 -1.19 -6.30
C ILE A 93 -3.17 -2.37 -5.87
N LEU A 94 -1.92 -2.09 -5.49
CA LEU A 94 -1.01 -3.04 -4.87
C LEU A 94 -0.89 -2.72 -3.39
N SER A 95 -1.41 -3.59 -2.54
CA SER A 95 -1.22 -3.50 -1.09
C SER A 95 -0.11 -4.44 -0.64
N ILE A 96 0.93 -3.90 -0.02
CA ILE A 96 2.06 -4.61 0.56
C ILE A 96 1.99 -4.46 2.07
N THR A 97 1.87 -5.57 2.79
CA THR A 97 1.70 -5.53 4.24
C THR A 97 2.51 -6.60 4.99
N THR A 98 2.72 -6.36 6.27
CA THR A 98 3.47 -7.24 7.18
C THR A 98 2.61 -7.60 8.39
N HIS A 99 2.63 -8.86 8.81
CA HIS A 99 1.90 -9.36 9.97
C HIS A 99 2.83 -10.06 10.95
N GLY A 100 2.64 -9.83 12.25
CA GLY A 100 3.22 -10.69 13.30
C GLY A 100 2.52 -12.05 13.39
N SER A 101 1.23 -12.11 13.05
CA SER A 101 0.43 -13.35 13.08
C SER A 101 0.58 -14.19 11.81
N SER A 102 0.09 -15.44 11.88
CA SER A 102 0.07 -16.35 10.73
C SER A 102 -1.06 -16.01 9.75
N LYS A 103 -0.95 -16.52 8.51
CA LYS A 103 -2.00 -16.38 7.51
C LYS A 103 -3.35 -16.92 7.98
N LEU A 104 -3.36 -18.07 8.65
CA LEU A 104 -4.59 -18.70 9.15
C LEU A 104 -5.32 -17.81 10.16
N VAL A 105 -4.59 -17.19 11.08
CA VAL A 105 -5.18 -16.28 12.07
C VAL A 105 -5.83 -15.07 11.38
N ASN A 106 -5.13 -14.45 10.42
CA ASN A 106 -5.68 -13.31 9.67
C ASN A 106 -6.90 -13.69 8.82
N LEU A 107 -6.92 -14.91 8.26
CA LEU A 107 -8.05 -15.43 7.52
C LEU A 107 -9.29 -15.57 8.42
N VAL A 108 -9.14 -16.11 9.62
CA VAL A 108 -10.23 -16.25 10.60
C VAL A 108 -10.73 -14.87 11.07
N GLN A 109 -9.84 -13.88 11.16
CA GLN A 109 -10.20 -12.49 11.46
C GLN A 109 -10.85 -11.76 10.28
N GLY A 110 -10.99 -12.42 9.12
CA GLY A 110 -11.70 -11.90 7.96
C GLY A 110 -10.88 -10.96 7.05
N GLU A 111 -9.57 -10.84 7.29
CA GLU A 111 -8.66 -9.98 6.51
C GLU A 111 -9.24 -8.57 6.27
N TRP A 112 -9.70 -7.91 7.34
CA TRP A 112 -10.50 -6.67 7.25
C TRP A 112 -9.85 -5.61 6.37
N GLY A 113 -8.53 -5.40 6.46
CA GLY A 113 -7.84 -4.42 5.62
C GLY A 113 -8.00 -4.69 4.12
N ARG A 114 -7.87 -5.95 3.71
CA ARG A 114 -8.09 -6.41 2.33
C ARG A 114 -9.55 -6.25 1.91
N ALA A 115 -10.48 -6.61 2.80
CA ALA A 115 -11.91 -6.43 2.55
C ALA A 115 -12.29 -4.95 2.41
N TYR A 116 -11.69 -4.07 3.21
CA TYR A 116 -11.90 -2.62 3.18
C TYR A 116 -11.42 -2.03 1.86
N THR A 117 -10.21 -2.39 1.39
CA THR A 117 -9.71 -1.96 0.06
C THR A 117 -10.72 -2.30 -1.02
N LYS A 118 -11.21 -3.55 -1.04
CA LYS A 118 -12.15 -4.03 -2.06
C LYS A 118 -13.52 -3.36 -1.97
N ARG A 119 -14.04 -3.15 -0.76
CA ARG A 119 -15.44 -2.72 -0.55
C ARG A 119 -15.62 -1.20 -0.49
N LYS A 120 -14.54 -0.43 -0.27
CA LYS A 120 -14.60 1.03 -0.07
C LYS A 120 -13.70 1.81 -1.01
N ILE A 121 -12.45 1.37 -1.18
CA ILE A 121 -11.50 2.10 -2.03
C ILE A 121 -11.77 1.77 -3.50
N ALA A 122 -11.86 0.48 -3.86
CA ALA A 122 -12.05 0.06 -5.24
C ALA A 122 -13.37 0.56 -5.86
N THR A 123 -14.38 0.88 -5.05
CA THR A 123 -15.69 1.37 -5.53
C THR A 123 -15.65 2.79 -6.09
N VAL A 124 -14.60 3.56 -5.78
CA VAL A 124 -14.38 4.91 -6.33
C VAL A 124 -13.26 4.93 -7.38
N CYS A 125 -12.70 3.75 -7.71
CA CYS A 125 -11.67 3.59 -8.73
C CYS A 125 -12.28 3.34 -10.11
N HIS A 126 -11.41 3.13 -11.11
CA HIS A 126 -11.83 2.66 -12.43
C HIS A 126 -12.60 1.34 -12.31
N THR A 127 -13.61 1.11 -13.15
CA THR A 127 -14.50 -0.07 -13.07
C THR A 127 -13.75 -1.41 -13.15
N ASP A 128 -12.62 -1.44 -13.86
CA ASP A 128 -11.77 -2.62 -14.03
C ASP A 128 -10.54 -2.64 -13.11
N VAL A 129 -10.61 -1.95 -11.96
CA VAL A 129 -9.48 -1.85 -11.03
C VAL A 129 -9.01 -3.24 -10.58
N LYS A 130 -7.71 -3.51 -10.77
CA LYS A 130 -7.06 -4.75 -10.35
C LYS A 130 -6.53 -4.60 -8.93
N LEU A 131 -6.95 -5.50 -8.04
CA LEU A 131 -6.51 -5.50 -6.64
C LEU A 131 -5.52 -6.63 -6.40
N LYS A 132 -4.32 -6.28 -5.93
CA LYS A 132 -3.32 -7.25 -5.48
C LYS A 132 -2.96 -6.99 -4.02
N TRP A 133 -2.93 -8.06 -3.23
CA TRP A 133 -2.52 -8.03 -1.83
C TRP A 133 -1.35 -8.98 -1.62
N VAL A 134 -0.22 -8.43 -1.17
CA VAL A 134 1.04 -9.13 -0.92
C VAL A 134 1.34 -8.97 0.57
N SER A 135 1.56 -10.09 1.25
CA SER A 135 1.65 -10.11 2.70
C SER A 135 2.79 -10.99 3.19
N LEU A 136 3.62 -10.44 4.07
CA LEU A 136 4.61 -11.19 4.83
C LEU A 136 4.04 -11.53 6.20
N TYR A 137 3.91 -12.83 6.49
CA TYR A 137 3.40 -13.31 7.77
C TYR A 137 4.52 -13.78 8.70
N LYS A 138 4.26 -13.67 10.01
CA LYS A 138 5.17 -14.02 11.10
C LYS A 138 6.51 -13.29 10.99
N ILE A 139 6.49 -12.00 10.68
CA ILE A 139 7.70 -11.20 10.42
C ILE A 139 8.76 -11.35 11.52
N ASP A 140 8.35 -11.41 12.80
CA ASP A 140 9.25 -11.54 13.96
C ASP A 140 9.95 -12.91 14.05
N ARG A 141 9.62 -13.85 13.14
CA ARG A 141 10.14 -15.23 13.12
C ARG A 141 10.77 -15.59 11.78
N ARG A 142 10.93 -14.63 10.88
CA ARG A 142 11.55 -14.85 9.57
C ARG A 142 13.06 -14.70 9.65
N ALA A 143 13.77 -15.52 8.89
CA ALA A 143 15.19 -15.32 8.64
C ALA A 143 15.40 -14.17 7.65
N ASP A 144 16.57 -13.54 7.71
CA ASP A 144 16.93 -12.41 6.83
C ASP A 144 16.83 -12.78 5.35
N SER A 145 17.15 -14.03 4.97
CA SER A 145 16.99 -14.51 3.60
C SER A 145 15.53 -14.51 3.12
N GLU A 146 14.58 -14.86 4.00
CA GLU A 146 13.15 -14.85 3.67
C GLU A 146 12.61 -13.42 3.53
N LEU A 147 13.17 -12.47 4.30
CA LEU A 147 12.87 -11.05 4.16
C LEU A 147 13.35 -10.52 2.82
N GLU A 148 14.56 -10.90 2.40
CA GLU A 148 15.14 -10.52 1.11
C GLU A 148 14.36 -11.13 -0.06
N GLU A 149 13.98 -12.41 0.02
CA GLU A 149 13.11 -13.07 -0.97
C GLU A 149 11.78 -12.33 -1.13
N PHE A 150 11.19 -11.87 -0.02
CA PHE A 150 9.97 -11.07 -0.05
C PHE A 150 10.18 -9.71 -0.77
N LEU A 151 11.29 -9.03 -0.51
CA LEU A 151 11.66 -7.77 -1.19
C LEU A 151 11.88 -7.97 -2.70
N GLN A 152 12.42 -9.12 -3.11
CA GLN A 152 12.58 -9.47 -4.52
C GLN A 152 11.22 -9.74 -5.18
N ALA A 153 10.34 -10.51 -4.52
CA ALA A 153 9.01 -10.83 -5.03
C ALA A 153 8.13 -9.59 -5.24
N ILE A 154 8.32 -8.53 -4.44
CA ILE A 154 7.61 -7.25 -4.60
C ILE A 154 7.88 -6.65 -6.00
N GLY A 155 9.09 -6.75 -6.54
CA GLY A 155 9.44 -6.20 -7.85
C GLY A 155 8.56 -6.72 -8.98
N THR A 156 8.28 -8.03 -9.00
CA THR A 156 7.41 -8.64 -10.01
C THR A 156 5.96 -8.14 -9.89
N GLU A 157 5.48 -7.91 -8.67
CA GLU A 157 4.11 -7.39 -8.47
C GLU A 157 4.03 -5.89 -8.79
N LEU A 158 5.11 -5.13 -8.59
CA LEU A 158 5.21 -3.74 -9.03
C LEU A 158 5.12 -3.62 -10.55
N ASP A 159 5.87 -4.45 -11.29
CA ASP A 159 5.81 -4.47 -12.76
C ASP A 159 4.39 -4.70 -13.27
N ARG A 160 3.63 -5.59 -12.61
CA ARG A 160 2.23 -5.84 -12.95
C ARG A 160 1.33 -4.67 -12.60
N ALA A 161 1.57 -4.01 -11.47
CA ALA A 161 0.78 -2.87 -11.02
C ALA A 161 0.94 -1.67 -11.95
N ILE A 162 2.14 -1.41 -12.47
CA ILE A 162 2.42 -0.23 -13.32
C ILE A 162 2.21 -0.48 -14.83
N LYS A 163 2.00 -1.72 -15.27
CA LYS A 163 1.80 -2.09 -16.70
C LYS A 163 0.40 -1.82 -17.26
N ASN A 164 -0.42 -0.99 -16.59
CA ASN A 164 -1.84 -0.77 -16.91
C ASN A 164 -2.15 -0.59 -18.39
#